data_AF-A0A848CWS1-F1
#
_entry.id   AF-A0A848CWS1-F1
#
_cell.length_a   1.000
_cell.length_b   1.000
_cell.length_c   1.000
_cell.angle_alpha   90.00
_cell.angle_beta   90.00
_cell.angle_gamma   90.00
#
_symmetry.space_group_name_H-M   'P 1'
#
loop_
_entity.id
_entity.type
_entity.pdbx_description
1 polymer ?
#
loop_
_entity_poly.entity_id
_entity_poly.type
_entity_poly.pdbx_seq_one_letter_code
_entity_poly.pdbx_strand_id
1 'polypeptide(L)'
;MRFFEMFLMFLSIGALWKIIWLRNRPTNIVLWGISSLFVIIGLCHLILEGWRWQMGLVYLSAIFVLFKYGWYVRHVPTKNVKGRLKPVLLSLFALPFSIAAVCLPLIFPVFTFEPPTGPYKVGTITYTWTDIVLYGSAS
;
A
#
# COMPACT_ATOMS: atom_id res chain seq x y z
N MET A 1 -5.33 12.69 -2.50
CA MET A 1 -5.17 11.25 -2.82
C MET A 1 -4.43 11.18 -4.13
N ARG A 2 -3.18 10.71 -4.12
CA ARG A 2 -2.33 10.85 -5.29
C ARG A 2 -2.73 9.83 -6.37
N PHE A 3 -2.62 10.22 -7.64
CA PHE A 3 -3.19 9.46 -8.77
C PHE A 3 -2.58 8.06 -8.90
N PHE A 4 -1.27 7.92 -8.69
CA PHE A 4 -0.56 6.63 -8.77
C PHE A 4 -0.94 5.69 -7.63
N GLU A 5 -1.16 6.23 -6.43
CA GLU A 5 -1.63 5.52 -5.25
C GLU A 5 -2.98 4.81 -5.52
N MET A 6 -3.95 5.56 -6.06
CA MET A 6 -5.25 5.01 -6.44
C MET A 6 -5.11 3.96 -7.54
N PHE A 7 -4.29 4.21 -8.55
CA PHE A 7 -4.12 3.30 -9.67
C PHE A 7 -3.49 1.96 -9.24
N LEU A 8 -2.44 2.00 -8.41
CA LEU A 8 -1.80 0.81 -7.84
C LEU A 8 -2.79 0.02 -6.96
N MET A 9 -3.62 0.71 -6.18
CA MET A 9 -4.63 0.10 -5.32
C MET A 9 -5.72 -0.61 -6.12
N PHE A 10 -6.29 0.03 -7.14
CA PHE A 10 -7.28 -0.62 -8.02
C PHE A 10 -6.69 -1.83 -8.74
N LEU A 11 -5.44 -1.71 -9.22
CA LEU A 11 -4.75 -2.79 -9.90
C LEU A 11 -4.50 -4.00 -8.97
N SER A 12 -4.04 -3.77 -7.74
CA SER A 12 -3.79 -4.81 -6.72
C SER A 12 -5.07 -5.54 -6.31
N ILE A 13 -6.13 -4.80 -5.97
CA ILE A 13 -7.41 -5.42 -5.59
C ILE A 13 -8.01 -6.20 -6.77
N GLY A 14 -7.99 -5.60 -7.97
CA GLY A 14 -8.49 -6.27 -9.17
C GLY A 14 -7.72 -7.55 -9.50
N ALA A 15 -6.40 -7.53 -9.38
CA ALA A 15 -5.56 -8.70 -9.61
C ALA A 15 -5.76 -9.79 -8.55
N LEU A 16 -5.89 -9.43 -7.27
CA LEU A 16 -6.23 -10.37 -6.20
C LEU A 16 -7.56 -11.07 -6.46
N TRP A 17 -8.62 -10.30 -6.74
CA TRP A 17 -9.94 -10.85 -7.04
C TRP A 17 -9.93 -11.72 -8.28
N LYS A 18 -9.20 -11.29 -9.32
CA LYS A 18 -8.98 -12.08 -10.53
C LYS A 18 -8.31 -13.41 -10.19
N ILE A 19 -7.26 -13.44 -9.37
CA ILE A 19 -6.60 -14.70 -8.95
C ILE A 19 -7.55 -15.62 -8.16
N ILE A 20 -8.36 -15.06 -7.26
CA ILE A 20 -9.29 -15.84 -6.43
C ILE A 20 -10.39 -16.47 -7.30
N TRP A 21 -10.95 -15.71 -8.24
CA TRP A 21 -12.10 -16.13 -9.03
C TRP A 21 -11.74 -16.68 -10.42
N LEU A 22 -10.45 -16.70 -10.79
CA LEU A 22 -10.02 -17.26 -12.06
C LEU A 22 -10.32 -18.76 -12.11
N ARG A 23 -11.40 -19.09 -12.82
CA ARG A 23 -11.73 -20.47 -13.15
C ARG A 23 -10.91 -20.98 -14.35
N ASN A 24 -10.53 -20.08 -15.24
CA ASN A 24 -9.83 -20.39 -16.48
C ASN A 24 -8.34 -19.99 -16.41
N ARG A 25 -7.48 -20.69 -17.16
CA ARG A 25 -6.06 -20.39 -17.20
C ARG A 25 -5.83 -19.02 -17.86
N PRO A 26 -5.14 -18.08 -17.21
CA PRO A 26 -4.69 -16.88 -17.91
C PRO A 26 -3.62 -17.29 -18.93
N THR A 27 -3.68 -16.72 -20.13
CA THR A 27 -2.63 -16.88 -21.13
C THR A 27 -1.34 -16.23 -20.63
N ASN A 28 -0.18 -16.79 -21.01
CA ASN A 28 1.14 -16.30 -20.58
C ASN A 28 1.33 -14.80 -20.86
N ILE A 29 0.76 -14.28 -21.96
CA ILE A 29 0.76 -12.85 -22.30
C ILE A 29 0.08 -12.01 -21.20
N VAL A 30 -1.07 -12.45 -20.69
CA VAL A 30 -1.81 -11.72 -19.65
C VAL A 30 -1.08 -11.79 -18.31
N LEU A 31 -0.45 -12.92 -17.98
CA LEU A 31 0.40 -13.05 -16.79
C LEU A 31 1.58 -12.08 -16.83
N TRP A 32 2.33 -12.08 -17.95
CA TRP A 32 3.52 -11.25 -18.11
C TRP A 32 3.16 -9.77 -18.18
N GLY A 33 2.08 -9.41 -18.88
CA GLY A 33 1.60 -8.04 -18.97
C GLY A 33 1.20 -7.48 -17.60
N ILE A 34 0.41 -8.22 -16.82
CA ILE A 34 0.01 -7.78 -15.48
C ILE A 34 1.23 -7.67 -14.56
N SER A 35 2.12 -8.67 -14.57
CA SER A 35 3.33 -8.68 -13.73
C SER A 35 4.26 -7.50 -14.05
N SER A 36 4.50 -7.22 -15.33
CA SER A 36 5.31 -6.07 -15.78
C SER A 36 4.66 -4.75 -15.39
N LEU A 37 3.34 -4.62 -15.56
CA LEU A 37 2.59 -3.43 -15.19
C LEU A 37 2.70 -3.12 -13.69
N PHE A 38 2.60 -4.15 -12.82
CA PHE A 38 2.81 -3.98 -11.38
C PHE A 38 4.20 -3.44 -11.02
N VAL A 39 5.24 -3.97 -11.65
CA VAL A 39 6.62 -3.54 -11.39
C VAL A 39 6.82 -2.10 -11.84
N ILE A 40 6.35 -1.75 -13.04
CA ILE A 40 6.50 -0.39 -13.58
C ILE A 40 5.78 0.63 -12.70
N ILE A 41 4.51 0.37 -12.35
CA ILE A 41 3.72 1.31 -11.53
C ILE A 41 4.28 1.37 -10.11
N GLY A 42 4.71 0.25 -9.53
CA GLY A 42 5.34 0.22 -8.21
C GLY A 42 6.62 1.05 -8.15
N LEU A 43 7.49 0.93 -9.15
CA LEU A 43 8.70 1.74 -9.27
C LEU A 43 8.36 3.22 -9.47
N CYS A 44 7.38 3.52 -10.33
CA CYS A 44 6.94 4.89 -10.58
C CYS A 44 6.41 5.56 -9.29
N HIS A 45 5.61 4.83 -8.50
CA HIS A 45 5.16 5.29 -7.19
C HIS A 45 6.32 5.52 -6.22
N LEU A 46 7.30 4.60 -6.16
CA LEU A 46 8.45 4.73 -5.27
C LEU A 46 9.28 5.99 -5.56
N ILE A 47 9.46 6.32 -6.84
CA ILE A 47 10.26 7.46 -7.31
C ILE A 47 9.50 8.78 -7.17
N LEU A 48 8.21 8.81 -7.54
CA LEU A 48 7.43 10.05 -7.59
C LEU A 48 6.79 10.43 -6.25
N GLU A 49 6.32 9.44 -5.50
CA GLU A 49 5.49 9.67 -4.31
C GLU A 49 6.22 9.33 -3.01
N GLY A 50 7.29 8.55 -3.08
CA GLY A 50 8.13 8.18 -1.94
C GLY A 50 7.56 7.04 -1.10
N TRP A 51 8.37 6.57 -0.15
CA TRP A 51 8.02 5.42 0.69
C TRP A 51 7.00 5.81 1.77
N ARG A 52 5.78 5.27 1.67
CA ARG A 52 4.74 5.40 2.70
C ARG A 52 4.45 4.03 3.28
N TRP A 53 4.67 3.85 4.59
CA TRP A 53 4.37 2.60 5.28
C TRP A 53 2.87 2.25 5.24
N GLN A 54 2.00 3.24 5.05
CA GLN A 54 0.55 3.10 4.86
C GLN A 54 0.20 2.26 3.62
N MET A 55 1.03 2.32 2.58
CA MET A 55 0.90 1.49 1.37
C MET A 55 1.49 0.08 1.55
N GLY A 56 1.98 -0.25 2.75
CA GLY A 56 2.56 -1.55 3.05
C GLY A 56 1.63 -2.72 2.72
N LEU A 57 0.33 -2.62 3.06
CA LEU A 57 -0.66 -3.64 2.74
C LEU A 57 -0.84 -3.83 1.22
N VAL A 58 -0.83 -2.72 0.47
CA VAL A 58 -0.94 -2.73 -0.99
C VAL A 58 0.29 -3.40 -1.61
N TYR A 59 1.50 -3.07 -1.14
CA TYR A 59 2.71 -3.73 -1.61
C TYR A 59 2.74 -5.22 -1.30
N LEU A 60 2.29 -5.60 -0.10
CA LEU A 60 2.22 -7.00 0.31
C LEU A 60 1.29 -7.80 -0.61
N SER A 61 0.13 -7.22 -0.97
CA SER A 61 -0.75 -7.81 -1.98
C SER A 61 -0.13 -7.89 -3.37
N ALA A 62 0.58 -6.84 -3.81
CA ALA A 62 1.25 -6.82 -5.10
C ALA A 62 2.33 -7.90 -5.19
N ILE A 63 3.15 -8.07 -4.14
CA ILE A 63 4.16 -9.12 -4.05
C ILE A 63 3.50 -10.51 -4.07
N PHE A 64 2.41 -10.70 -3.34
CA PHE A 64 1.67 -11.96 -3.35
C PHE A 64 1.13 -12.31 -4.74
N VAL A 65 0.56 -11.31 -5.44
CA VAL A 65 0.08 -11.42 -6.82
C VAL A 65 1.24 -11.79 -7.76
N LEU A 66 2.36 -11.07 -7.69
CA LEU A 66 3.57 -11.33 -8.46
C LEU A 66 4.12 -12.75 -8.23
N PHE A 67 4.22 -13.18 -6.97
CA PHE A 67 4.70 -14.51 -6.63
C PHE A 67 3.79 -15.61 -7.16
N LYS A 68 2.47 -15.45 -7.00
CA LYS A 68 1.49 -16.41 -7.55
C LYS A 68 1.55 -16.48 -9.06
N TYR A 69 1.60 -15.33 -9.74
CA TYR A 69 1.72 -15.31 -11.19
C TYR A 69 3.05 -15.91 -11.67
N GLY A 70 4.18 -15.57 -11.05
CA GLY A 70 5.47 -16.18 -11.35
C GLY A 70 5.50 -17.70 -11.11
N TRP A 71 4.87 -18.17 -10.04
CA TRP A 71 4.67 -19.60 -9.78
C TRP A 71 3.85 -20.26 -10.90
N TYR A 72 2.74 -19.64 -11.32
CA TYR A 72 1.90 -20.15 -12.42
C TYR A 72 2.60 -20.17 -13.78
N VAL A 73 3.54 -19.25 -14.04
CA VAL A 73 4.37 -19.28 -15.25
C VAL A 73 5.36 -20.44 -15.22
N ARG A 74 6.05 -20.66 -14.08
CA ARG A 74 7.10 -21.68 -13.96
C ARG A 74 6.57 -23.09 -13.78
N HIS A 75 5.58 -23.25 -12.91
CA HIS A 75 4.89 -24.50 -12.71
C HIS A 75 3.62 -24.44 -13.54
N VAL A 76 3.54 -25.30 -14.56
CA VAL A 76 2.31 -25.56 -15.29
C VAL A 76 1.59 -26.69 -14.54
N PRO A 77 0.78 -26.44 -13.48
CA PRO A 77 0.05 -27.54 -12.87
C PRO A 77 -0.98 -28.01 -13.88
N THR A 78 -1.05 -29.29 -14.19
CA THR A 78 -2.08 -29.91 -15.04
C THR A 78 -3.38 -30.19 -14.28
N LYS A 79 -3.54 -29.68 -13.05
CA LYS A 79 -4.69 -30.02 -12.22
C LYS A 79 -5.80 -28.99 -12.31
N ASN A 80 -6.93 -29.40 -12.89
CA ASN A 80 -8.23 -28.79 -12.70
C ASN A 80 -8.56 -28.81 -11.20
N VAL A 81 -8.48 -27.66 -10.54
CA VAL A 81 -8.86 -27.55 -9.12
C VAL A 81 -10.39 -27.52 -9.05
N LYS A 82 -11.00 -28.71 -9.08
CA LYS A 82 -12.41 -28.93 -8.77
C LYS A 82 -12.62 -28.66 -7.28
N GLY A 83 -13.13 -27.47 -6.94
CA GLY A 83 -13.57 -27.17 -5.58
C GLY A 83 -13.97 -25.72 -5.42
N ARG A 84 -15.29 -25.44 -5.43
CA ARG A 84 -15.85 -24.09 -5.22
C ARG A 84 -15.61 -23.54 -3.80
N LEU A 85 -15.24 -24.39 -2.84
CA LEU A 85 -15.00 -24.00 -1.44
C LEU A 85 -13.71 -23.19 -1.24
N LYS A 86 -12.64 -23.50 -1.98
CA LYS A 86 -11.36 -22.79 -1.88
C LYS A 86 -11.44 -21.30 -2.21
N PRO A 87 -12.05 -20.87 -3.34
CA PRO A 87 -12.16 -19.44 -3.64
C PRO A 87 -13.06 -18.69 -2.67
N VAL A 88 -14.13 -19.33 -2.15
CA VAL A 88 -15.04 -18.71 -1.16
C VAL A 88 -14.30 -18.42 0.15
N LEU A 89 -13.51 -19.39 0.64
CA LEU A 89 -12.73 -19.20 1.86
C LEU A 89 -11.66 -18.12 1.66
N LEU A 90 -11.01 -18.08 0.49
CA LEU A 90 -10.01 -17.06 0.16
C LEU A 90 -10.63 -15.66 0.03
N SER A 91 -11.83 -15.55 -0.55
CA SER A 91 -12.59 -14.30 -0.60
C SER A 91 -12.93 -13.77 0.79
N LEU A 92 -13.24 -14.66 1.76
CA LEU A 92 -13.56 -14.25 3.13
C LEU A 92 -12.38 -13.55 3.83
N PHE A 93 -11.14 -13.95 3.52
CA PHE A 93 -9.93 -13.29 4.02
C PHE A 93 -9.50 -12.10 3.15
N ALA A 94 -9.70 -12.17 1.83
CA ALA A 94 -9.31 -11.10 0.91
C ALA A 94 -10.17 -9.85 1.06
N LEU A 95 -11.46 -9.99 1.37
CA LEU A 95 -12.37 -8.86 1.60
C LEU A 95 -11.91 -7.92 2.73
N PRO A 96 -11.74 -8.39 3.99
CA PRO A 96 -11.28 -7.53 5.07
C PRO A 96 -9.88 -6.99 4.80
N PHE A 97 -9.01 -7.74 4.11
CA PHE A 97 -7.69 -7.26 3.71
C PHE A 97 -7.77 -6.09 2.71
N SER A 98 -8.61 -6.20 1.69
CA SER A 98 -8.83 -5.11 0.73
C SER A 98 -9.46 -3.88 1.39
N ILE A 99 -10.41 -4.10 2.32
CA ILE A 99 -11.00 -3.01 3.11
C ILE A 99 -9.93 -2.33 3.96
N ALA A 100 -9.10 -3.10 4.66
CA ALA A 100 -8.00 -2.55 5.46
C ALA A 100 -7.01 -1.76 4.59
N ALA A 101 -6.65 -2.28 3.42
CA ALA A 101 -5.76 -1.59 2.49
C ALA A 101 -6.32 -0.23 2.03
N VAL A 102 -7.64 -0.10 1.86
CA VAL A 102 -8.33 1.16 1.48
C VAL A 102 -8.52 2.09 2.67
N CYS A 103 -8.89 1.54 3.83
CA CYS A 103 -9.17 2.32 5.03
C CYS A 103 -7.89 2.88 5.67
N LEU A 104 -6.75 2.19 5.58
CA LEU A 104 -5.51 2.65 6.23
C LEU A 104 -5.03 4.02 5.74
N PRO A 105 -4.96 4.28 4.42
CA PRO A 105 -4.61 5.61 3.89
C PRO A 105 -5.69 6.68 4.14
N LEU A 106 -6.96 6.28 4.31
CA LEU A 106 -8.07 7.21 4.58
C LEU A 106 -8.12 7.67 6.04
N ILE A 107 -7.87 6.76 6.98
CA ILE A 107 -7.94 7.02 8.43
C ILE A 107 -6.70 7.75 8.92
N PHE A 108 -5.54 7.48 8.32
CA PHE A 108 -4.29 8.19 8.62
C PHE A 108 -3.87 9.06 7.42
N PRO A 109 -4.55 10.18 7.15
CA PRO A 109 -4.00 11.16 6.23
C PRO A 109 -2.69 11.67 6.83
N VAL A 110 -1.59 11.55 6.08
CA VAL A 110 -0.33 12.19 6.48
C VAL A 110 -0.59 13.68 6.53
N PHE A 111 -0.59 14.26 7.73
CA PHE A 111 -0.66 15.69 7.93
C PHE A 111 0.48 16.34 7.15
N THR A 112 0.15 16.97 6.02
CA THR A 112 1.06 17.85 5.32
C THR A 112 0.83 19.24 5.86
N PHE A 113 1.79 19.76 6.61
CA PHE A 113 1.81 21.17 6.96
C PHE A 113 1.82 22.00 5.67
N GLU A 114 1.06 23.09 5.66
CA GLU A 114 1.11 24.04 4.56
C GLU A 114 2.56 24.49 4.36
N PRO A 115 3.04 24.56 3.10
CA PRO A 115 4.38 25.07 2.85
C PRO A 115 4.44 26.51 3.38
N PRO A 116 5.51 26.89 4.09
CA PRO A 116 5.62 28.23 4.66
C PRO A 116 5.52 29.24 3.53
N THR A 117 4.49 30.08 3.56
CA THR A 117 4.20 31.12 2.55
C THR A 117 5.13 32.33 2.68
N GLY A 118 6.00 32.35 3.69
CA GLY A 118 6.94 33.43 3.95
C GLY A 118 8.28 33.27 3.21
N PRO A 119 9.05 34.36 3.03
CA PRO A 119 10.36 34.35 2.37
C PRO A 119 11.43 33.55 3.13
N TYR A 120 11.15 33.11 4.36
CA TYR A 120 12.07 32.36 5.21
C TYR A 120 11.50 30.98 5.57
N LYS A 121 12.31 29.93 5.37
CA LYS A 121 12.00 28.53 5.71
C LYS A 121 12.17 28.22 7.21
N VAL A 122 11.70 29.09 8.10
CA VAL A 122 11.90 28.93 9.55
C VAL A 122 10.59 28.56 10.23
N GLY A 123 10.63 27.50 11.06
CA GLY A 123 9.52 27.08 11.92
C GLY A 123 9.51 27.82 13.26
N THR A 124 8.51 27.52 14.09
CA THR A 124 8.35 28.15 15.43
C THR A 124 9.07 27.34 16.51
N ILE A 125 9.96 27.98 17.26
CA ILE A 125 10.59 27.42 18.47
C ILE A 125 9.94 28.10 19.68
N THR A 126 9.31 27.33 20.57
CA THR A 126 8.66 27.87 21.77
C THR A 126 9.56 27.59 22.98
N TYR A 127 10.03 28.64 23.64
CA TYR A 127 10.77 28.53 24.90
C TYR A 127 9.84 28.86 26.06
N THR A 128 9.77 27.95 27.03
CA THR A 128 9.08 28.22 28.31
C THR A 128 10.16 28.50 29.34
N TRP A 129 10.26 29.76 29.77
CA TRP A 129 11.17 30.16 30.83
C TRP A 129 10.41 30.20 32.15
N THR A 130 11.00 29.66 33.22
CA THR A 130 10.49 29.78 34.59
C THR A 130 11.48 30.63 35.37
N ASP A 131 11.01 31.75 35.91
CA ASP A 131 11.84 32.59 36.76
C ASP A 131 11.81 32.02 38.19
N ILE A 132 12.93 31.45 38.63
CA ILE A 132 13.11 31.03 40.02
C ILE A 132 13.73 32.23 40.74
N VAL A 133 12.88 33.02 41.39
CA VAL A 133 13.35 34.03 42.34
C VAL A 133 13.85 33.29 43.59
N LEU A 134 15.14 33.02 43.65
CA LEU A 134 15.81 32.62 44.88
C LEU A 134 15.87 33.85 45.80
N TYR A 135 14.83 34.05 46.62
CA TYR A 135 14.96 34.89 47.79
C TYR A 135 16.00 34.25 48.71
N GLY A 136 17.18 34.86 48.76
CA GLY A 136 18.24 34.46 49.68
C GLY A 136 17.69 34.46 51.09
N SER A 137 17.60 33.27 51.69
CA SER A 137 17.42 33.11 53.13
C SER A 137 18.74 33.48 53.81
N ALA A 138 18.94 34.79 53.98
CA ALA A 138 19.86 35.29 54.97
C ALA A 138 19.11 35.32 56.32
N SER A 139 19.29 34.27 57.11
CA SER A 139 19.10 34.28 58.56
C SER A 139 19.93 33.17 59.18
#